data_AF-A0A081RIT6-F1
#
_entry.id   AF-A0A081RIT6-F1
#
_cell.length_a   1.000
_cell.length_b   1.000
_cell.length_c   1.000
_cell.angle_alpha   90.00
_cell.angle_beta   90.00
_cell.angle_gamma   90.00
#
_symmetry.space_group_name_H-M   'P 1'
#
loop_
_entity.id
_entity.type
_entity.pdbx_description
1 polymer ?
#
loop_
_entity_poly.entity_id
_entity_poly.type
_entity_poly.pdbx_seq_one_letter_code
_entity_poly.pdbx_strand_id
1 'polypeptide(L)'
;MSASTPPPEPGDVINYIYLFAHEAAAGRDEGVKERPVLVIASDARGVAVVPITTKGEARSSRSDRIPDPVAKAMGLPRAGESHVVVNDVNDFDWRGHDVIDLRTGSFIYGRCPPTYFQKIVRAVQASAVRVTDRR
;
A
#
# COMPACT_ATOMS: atom_id res chain seq x y z
N MET A 1 24.27 0.63 -20.62
CA MET A 1 23.60 -0.18 -19.59
C MET A 1 22.73 0.77 -18.80
N SER A 2 21.41 0.76 -19.02
CA SER A 2 20.51 1.55 -18.18
C SER A 2 20.51 0.91 -16.80
N ALA A 3 20.93 1.65 -15.77
CA ALA A 3 20.86 1.14 -14.40
C ALA A 3 19.39 0.79 -14.09
N SER A 4 19.14 -0.46 -13.67
CA SER A 4 17.80 -0.86 -13.22
C SER A 4 17.43 -0.02 -12.01
N THR A 5 16.24 0.58 -12.02
CA THR A 5 15.70 1.29 -10.85
C THR A 5 15.68 0.35 -9.64
N PRO A 6 16.25 0.72 -8.48
CA PRO A 6 16.22 -0.13 -7.30
C PRO A 6 14.78 -0.24 -6.74
N PRO A 7 14.44 -1.35 -6.05
CA PRO A 7 13.15 -1.49 -5.39
C PRO A 7 12.95 -0.47 -4.27
N PRO A 8 11.69 -0.11 -3.94
CA PRO A 8 11.37 0.74 -2.81
C PRO A 8 11.72 0.05 -1.49
N GLU A 9 11.87 0.83 -0.43
CA GLU A 9 12.05 0.31 0.92
C GLU A 9 10.71 0.12 1.64
N PRO A 10 10.61 -0.80 2.62
CA PRO A 10 9.46 -0.86 3.50
C PRO A 10 9.18 0.51 4.16
N GLY A 11 7.93 0.95 4.07
CA GLY A 11 7.49 2.28 4.49
C GLY A 11 7.39 3.30 3.35
N ASP A 12 7.95 3.06 2.17
CA ASP A 12 7.73 3.93 1.02
C ASP A 12 6.28 3.83 0.53
N VAL A 13 5.79 4.95 0.00
CA VAL A 13 4.47 5.06 -0.62
C VAL A 13 4.66 5.26 -2.10
N ILE A 14 4.16 4.32 -2.91
CA ILE A 14 4.37 4.32 -4.36
C ILE A 14 3.06 4.45 -5.12
N ASN A 15 3.13 4.90 -6.38
CA ASN A 15 1.98 4.89 -7.28
C ASN A 15 1.87 3.53 -7.99
N TYR A 16 0.70 2.93 -7.90
CA TYR A 16 0.48 1.54 -8.29
C TYR A 16 -0.94 1.30 -8.78
N ILE A 17 -1.11 0.43 -9.79
CA ILE A 17 -2.42 -0.06 -10.23
C ILE A 17 -2.81 -1.26 -9.36
N TYR A 18 -3.61 -0.99 -8.32
CA TYR A 18 -3.95 -2.02 -7.35
C TYR A 18 -5.13 -2.89 -7.79
N LEU A 19 -4.92 -4.20 -7.89
CA LEU A 19 -5.97 -5.21 -8.06
C LEU A 19 -6.41 -5.74 -6.70
N PHE A 20 -7.66 -5.52 -6.31
CA PHE A 20 -8.18 -6.10 -5.06
C PHE A 20 -8.51 -7.59 -5.20
N ALA A 21 -8.37 -8.36 -4.12
CA ALA A 21 -8.64 -9.80 -4.14
C ALA A 21 -10.07 -10.15 -4.58
N HIS A 22 -11.06 -9.33 -4.25
CA HIS A 22 -12.45 -9.54 -4.68
C HIS A 22 -12.67 -9.24 -6.18
N GLU A 23 -11.86 -8.34 -6.76
CA GLU A 23 -11.87 -8.08 -8.21
C GLU A 23 -11.21 -9.23 -8.96
N ALA A 24 -10.09 -9.74 -8.44
CA ALA A 24 -9.44 -10.95 -8.96
C ALA A 24 -10.38 -12.17 -8.91
N ALA A 25 -11.08 -12.37 -7.78
CA ALA A 25 -12.09 -13.42 -7.64
C ALA A 25 -13.28 -13.27 -8.62
N ALA A 26 -13.54 -12.05 -9.11
CA ALA A 26 -14.52 -11.77 -10.15
C ALA A 26 -13.96 -11.93 -11.59
N GLY A 27 -12.72 -12.41 -11.74
CA GLY A 27 -12.09 -12.72 -13.01
C GLY A 27 -11.31 -11.56 -13.66
N ARG A 28 -10.91 -10.55 -12.88
CA ARG A 28 -10.00 -9.50 -13.38
C ARG A 28 -8.54 -9.88 -13.18
N ASP A 29 -7.74 -9.57 -14.19
CA ASP A 29 -6.28 -9.74 -14.14
C ASP A 29 -5.55 -8.44 -13.79
N GLU A 30 -6.20 -7.27 -13.93
CA GLU A 30 -5.61 -5.94 -13.70
C GLU A 30 -6.48 -5.06 -12.79
N GLY A 31 -5.82 -4.19 -12.04
CA GLY A 31 -6.48 -3.18 -11.22
C GLY A 31 -7.15 -2.09 -12.07
N VAL A 32 -8.18 -1.45 -11.52
CA VAL A 32 -9.00 -0.49 -12.29
C VAL A 32 -8.35 0.88 -12.43
N LYS A 33 -7.51 1.28 -11.47
CA LYS A 33 -6.96 2.63 -11.42
C LYS A 33 -5.71 2.72 -10.56
N GLU A 34 -4.90 3.72 -10.87
CA GLU A 34 -3.75 4.16 -10.08
C GLU A 34 -4.15 4.64 -8.70
N ARG A 35 -3.37 4.22 -7.69
CA ARG A 35 -3.54 4.58 -6.29
C ARG A 35 -2.19 4.62 -5.58
N PRO A 36 -2.06 5.42 -4.52
CA PRO A 36 -0.98 5.25 -3.57
C PRO A 36 -1.11 3.88 -2.87
N VAL A 37 0.00 3.17 -2.75
CA VAL A 37 0.11 1.95 -1.95
C VAL A 37 1.29 2.08 -0.99
N LEU A 38 1.18 1.47 0.19
CA LEU A 38 2.26 1.42 1.18
C LEU A 38 3.03 0.12 1.03
N VAL A 39 4.35 0.21 0.85
CA VAL A 39 5.26 -0.93 0.82
C VAL A 39 5.43 -1.46 2.23
N ILE A 40 5.06 -2.72 2.47
CA ILE A 40 5.18 -3.38 3.78
C ILE A 40 6.33 -4.38 3.85
N ALA A 41 6.79 -4.89 2.70
CA ALA A 41 8.00 -5.69 2.56
C ALA A 41 8.64 -5.44 1.19
N SER A 42 9.96 -5.53 1.12
CA SER A 42 10.74 -5.43 -0.11
C SER A 42 12.04 -6.18 0.11
N ASP A 43 12.17 -7.36 -0.50
CA ASP A 43 13.32 -8.24 -0.35
C ASP A 43 13.58 -9.03 -1.65
N ALA A 44 14.46 -10.04 -1.59
CA ALA A 44 14.82 -10.85 -2.75
C ALA A 44 13.64 -11.67 -3.33
N ARG A 45 12.51 -11.78 -2.63
CA ARG A 45 11.30 -12.47 -3.07
C ARG A 45 10.31 -11.56 -3.79
N GLY A 46 10.49 -10.24 -3.71
CA GLY A 46 9.58 -9.27 -4.32
C GLY A 46 9.19 -8.13 -3.38
N VAL A 47 8.11 -7.46 -3.73
CA VAL A 47 7.56 -6.29 -3.03
C VAL A 47 6.12 -6.58 -2.64
N ALA A 48 5.82 -6.43 -1.35
CA ALA A 48 4.46 -6.56 -0.82
C ALA A 48 3.90 -5.18 -0.47
N VAL A 49 2.67 -4.91 -0.92
CA VAL A 49 2.01 -3.60 -0.76
C VAL A 49 0.58 -3.72 -0.27
N VAL A 50 0.14 -2.71 0.48
CA VAL A 50 -1.27 -2.53 0.88
C VAL A 50 -1.84 -1.24 0.30
N PRO A 51 -3.13 -1.20 -0.10
CA PRO A 51 -3.66 -0.06 -0.81
C PRO A 51 -4.07 1.06 0.13
N ILE A 52 -3.87 2.28 -0.33
CA ILE A 52 -4.39 3.49 0.30
C ILE A 52 -5.61 3.96 -0.50
N THR A 53 -6.75 4.02 0.18
CA THR A 53 -8.06 4.35 -0.39
C THR A 53 -8.58 5.66 0.20
N THR A 54 -9.60 6.24 -0.42
CA THR A 54 -10.39 7.31 0.18
C THR A 54 -11.75 6.82 0.66
N LYS A 55 -12.43 7.65 1.47
CA LYS A 55 -13.75 7.40 2.11
C LYS A 55 -14.84 6.71 1.27
N GLY A 56 -14.76 6.74 -0.06
CA GLY A 56 -15.71 6.04 -0.94
C GLY A 56 -15.55 4.51 -0.96
N GLU A 57 -14.34 4.01 -0.73
CA GLU A 57 -13.96 2.60 -0.92
C GLU A 57 -13.56 1.90 0.38
N ALA A 58 -13.20 2.67 1.40
CA ALA A 58 -12.85 2.20 2.74
C ALA A 58 -14.04 1.63 3.56
N ARG A 59 -15.17 1.28 2.91
CA ARG A 59 -16.40 0.81 3.57
C ARG A 59 -16.28 -0.58 4.21
N SER A 60 -15.11 -1.21 4.18
CA SER A 60 -14.86 -2.41 4.98
C SER A 60 -14.41 -2.02 6.40
N SER A 61 -14.85 -2.78 7.40
CA SER A 61 -14.42 -2.67 8.81
C SER A 61 -12.92 -2.97 9.03
N ARG A 62 -12.13 -3.10 7.96
CA ARG A 62 -10.75 -3.57 7.94
C ARG A 62 -9.80 -2.56 7.31
N SER A 63 -10.11 -1.27 7.46
CA SER A 63 -9.22 -0.16 7.09
C SER A 63 -8.88 0.69 8.30
N ASP A 64 -7.63 1.17 8.36
CA ASP A 64 -7.18 2.14 9.36
C ASP A 64 -7.20 3.54 8.76
N ARG A 65 -7.86 4.49 9.44
CA ARG A 65 -7.86 5.89 9.03
C ARG A 65 -6.47 6.49 9.25
N ILE A 66 -5.89 7.08 8.21
CA ILE A 66 -4.59 7.73 8.31
C ILE A 66 -4.79 9.11 8.95
N PRO A 67 -4.07 9.44 10.05
CA PRO A 67 -4.09 10.79 10.60
C PRO A 67 -3.56 11.82 9.59
N ASP A 68 -4.20 12.98 9.48
CA ASP A 68 -3.83 14.01 8.51
C ASP A 68 -2.33 14.38 8.50
N PRO A 69 -1.63 14.54 9.65
CA PRO A 69 -0.19 14.81 9.63
C PRO A 69 0.64 13.68 9.03
N VAL A 70 0.23 12.43 9.27
CA VAL A 70 0.88 11.23 8.73
C VAL A 70 0.65 11.16 7.22
N ALA A 71 -0.58 11.38 6.76
CA ALA A 71 -0.92 11.39 5.33
C ALA A 71 -0.18 12.48 4.55
N LYS A 72 -0.01 13.66 5.16
CA LYS A 72 0.82 14.74 4.59
C LYS A 72 2.29 14.36 4.51
N ALA A 73 2.86 13.76 5.55
CA ALA A 73 4.24 13.27 5.55
C ALA A 73 4.48 12.18 4.49
N MET A 74 3.46 11.36 4.20
CA MET A 74 3.45 10.36 3.15
C MET A 74 3.29 10.92 1.73
N GLY A 75 3.04 12.22 1.56
CA GLY A 75 2.82 12.84 0.25
C GLY A 75 1.46 12.51 -0.39
N LEU A 76 0.47 12.09 0.40
CA LEU A 76 -0.81 11.66 -0.14
C LEU A 76 -1.64 12.83 -0.70
N PRO A 77 -2.24 12.69 -1.90
CA PRO A 77 -2.97 13.79 -2.56
C PRO A 77 -4.27 14.17 -1.85
N ARG A 78 -4.85 13.27 -1.04
CA ARG A 78 -6.13 13.48 -0.32
C ARG A 78 -5.98 13.15 1.16
N ALA A 79 -5.06 13.87 1.82
CA ALA A 79 -4.64 13.56 3.19
C ALA A 79 -5.79 13.38 4.19
N GLY A 80 -6.80 14.26 4.18
CA GLY A 80 -7.93 14.22 5.13
C GLY A 80 -8.96 13.10 4.92
N GLU A 81 -8.79 12.31 3.86
CA GLU A 81 -9.72 11.25 3.45
C GLU A 81 -9.07 9.87 3.35
N SER A 82 -7.77 9.76 3.62
CA SER A 82 -6.98 8.56 3.29
C SER A 82 -7.10 7.47 4.35
N HIS A 83 -7.22 6.22 3.90
CA HIS A 83 -7.32 5.01 4.72
C HIS A 83 -6.40 3.92 4.16
N VAL A 84 -5.66 3.22 5.01
CA VAL A 84 -4.92 2.01 4.61
C VAL A 84 -5.82 0.80 4.80
N VAL A 85 -6.00 -0.03 3.77
CA VAL A 85 -6.67 -1.33 3.91
C VAL A 85 -5.65 -2.33 4.45
N VAL A 86 -5.97 -3.05 5.52
CA VAL A 86 -4.98 -3.91 6.20
C VAL A 86 -5.22 -5.41 5.98
N ASN A 87 -6.23 -5.76 5.20
CA ASN A 87 -6.65 -7.16 4.98
C ASN A 87 -6.61 -7.60 3.51
N ASP A 88 -5.90 -6.85 2.67
CA ASP A 88 -5.69 -7.12 1.25
C ASP A 88 -4.25 -6.72 0.93
N VAL A 89 -3.50 -7.59 0.26
CA VAL A 89 -2.06 -7.44 0.00
C VAL A 89 -1.78 -7.93 -1.41
N ASN A 90 -1.10 -7.10 -2.21
CA ASN A 90 -0.49 -7.55 -3.44
C ASN A 90 0.99 -7.86 -3.18
N ASP A 91 1.48 -8.94 -3.77
CA ASP A 91 2.87 -9.38 -3.73
C ASP A 91 3.33 -9.60 -5.18
N PHE A 92 4.44 -8.98 -5.58
CA PHE A 92 4.87 -8.97 -6.98
C PHE A 92 6.39 -8.83 -7.13
N ASP A 93 6.91 -9.30 -8.27
CA ASP A 93 8.32 -9.15 -8.64
C ASP A 93 8.65 -7.70 -9.02
N TRP A 94 9.79 -7.20 -8.53
CA TRP A 94 10.23 -5.84 -8.86
C TRP A 94 10.77 -5.72 -10.31
N ARG A 95 10.43 -4.70 -11.10
CA ARG A 95 9.55 -3.55 -10.80
C ARG A 95 8.05 -3.83 -10.95
N GLY A 96 7.66 -4.85 -11.70
CA GLY A 96 6.25 -5.11 -12.01
C GLY A 96 5.67 -4.06 -12.96
N HIS A 97 4.67 -4.44 -13.74
CA HIS A 97 4.03 -3.55 -14.73
C HIS A 97 3.14 -2.48 -14.08
N ASP A 98 2.62 -2.78 -12.90
CA ASP A 98 1.64 -1.93 -12.21
C ASP A 98 2.27 -0.76 -11.44
N VAL A 99 3.61 -0.68 -11.32
CA VAL A 99 4.29 0.45 -10.68
C VAL A 99 4.44 1.61 -11.66
N ILE A 100 3.58 2.62 -11.51
CA ILE A 100 3.49 3.74 -12.45
C ILE A 100 4.34 4.93 -11.98
N ASP A 101 5.06 5.57 -12.89
CA ASP A 101 5.76 6.82 -12.58
C ASP A 101 4.75 7.97 -12.37
N LEU A 102 5.01 8.78 -11.35
CA LEU A 102 4.35 10.08 -11.18
C LEU A 102 4.82 11.03 -12.28
N ARG A 103 4.09 12.14 -12.45
CA ARG A 103 4.48 13.24 -13.36
C ARG A 103 5.89 13.80 -13.09
N THR A 104 6.42 13.63 -11.87
CA THR A 104 7.77 14.04 -11.50
C THR A 104 8.86 13.10 -12.02
N GLY A 105 8.50 11.95 -12.61
CA GLY A 105 9.42 10.88 -13.02
C GLY A 105 9.82 9.93 -11.89
N SER A 106 9.37 10.19 -10.66
CA SER A 106 9.50 9.27 -9.51
C SER A 106 8.25 8.41 -9.41
N PHE A 107 8.35 7.16 -8.96
CA PHE A 107 7.18 6.34 -8.57
C PHE A 107 6.82 6.49 -7.08
N ILE A 108 7.65 7.19 -6.29
CA ILE A 108 7.47 7.40 -4.85
C ILE A 108 6.75 8.73 -4.59
N TYR A 109 5.65 8.68 -3.83
CA TYR A 109 4.98 9.85 -3.25
C TYR A 109 5.74 10.41 -2.06
N GLY A 110 6.19 9.54 -1.15
CA GLY A 110 6.82 9.88 0.11
C GLY A 110 6.99 8.65 0.98
N ARG A 111 7.24 8.86 2.28
CA ARG A 111 7.50 7.77 3.24
C ARG A 111 6.56 7.83 4.43
N CYS A 112 6.11 6.67 4.87
CA CYS A 112 5.31 6.49 6.08
C CYS A 112 6.17 6.71 7.33
N PRO A 113 5.73 7.55 8.29
CA PRO A 113 6.37 7.67 9.59
C PRO A 113 6.52 6.31 10.30
N PRO A 114 7.67 6.01 10.94
CA PRO A 114 7.99 4.68 11.48
C PRO A 114 6.94 4.13 12.46
N THR A 115 6.45 4.97 13.38
CA THR A 115 5.45 4.54 14.38
C THR A 115 4.14 4.11 13.74
N TYR A 116 3.69 4.83 12.70
CA TYR A 116 2.47 4.46 11.97
C TYR A 116 2.71 3.24 11.08
N PHE A 117 3.88 3.15 10.45
CA PHE A 117 4.27 1.98 9.65
C PHE A 117 4.20 0.70 10.47
N GLN A 118 4.81 0.68 11.66
CA GLN A 118 4.78 -0.47 12.57
C GLN A 118 3.35 -0.84 13.00
N LYS A 119 2.47 0.15 13.21
CA LYS A 119 1.05 -0.08 13.50
C LYS A 119 0.37 -0.83 12.33
N ILE A 120 0.59 -0.39 11.10
CA ILE A 120 0.00 -1.01 9.90
C ILE A 120 0.52 -2.43 9.70
N VAL A 121 1.83 -2.67 9.80
CA VAL A 121 2.39 -4.03 9.68
C VAL A 121 1.76 -4.98 10.69
N ARG A 122 1.59 -4.54 11.94
CA ARG A 122 0.90 -5.35 12.97
C ARG A 122 -0.56 -5.62 12.62
N ALA A 123 -1.27 -4.62 12.09
CA ALA A 123 -2.66 -4.76 11.69
C ALA A 123 -2.82 -5.73 10.49
N VAL A 124 -1.89 -5.71 9.54
CA VAL A 124 -1.84 -6.66 8.41
C VAL A 124 -1.61 -8.08 8.91
N GLN A 125 -0.60 -8.27 9.77
CA GLN A 125 -0.32 -9.57 10.39
C GLN A 125 -1.52 -10.09 11.16
N ALA A 126 -2.16 -9.25 11.98
CA ALA A 126 -3.36 -9.60 12.74
C ALA A 126 -4.58 -9.92 11.86
N SER A 127 -4.65 -9.38 10.64
CA SER A 127 -5.73 -9.67 9.69
C SER A 127 -5.55 -11.03 9.01
N ALA A 128 -4.32 -11.55 8.96
CA ALA A 128 -3.99 -12.84 8.39
C ALA A 128 -4.08 -14.00 9.40
N VAL A 129 -4.21 -13.72 10.69
CA VAL A 129 -4.16 -14.73 11.76
C VAL A 129 -5.27 -14.54 12.79
N ARG A 130 -5.69 -15.63 13.44
CA ARG A 130 -6.58 -15.53 14.60
C ARG A 130 -5.81 -15.01 15.81
N VAL A 131 -6.19 -13.84 16.32
CA VAL A 131 -5.60 -13.27 17.53
C VAL A 131 -6.33 -13.78 18.78
N THR A 132 -5.58 -14.21 19.79
CA THR A 132 -6.10 -14.50 21.14
C THR A 132 -5.58 -13.42 22.08
N ASP A 133 -6.48 -12.61 22.65
CA ASP A 133 -6.12 -11.64 23.68
C ASP A 133 -5.85 -12.37 25.01
N ARG A 134 -4.75 -12.00 25.68
CA ARG A 134 -4.32 -12.56 26.97
C ARG A 134 -4.04 -11.47 28.01
N ARG A 135 -4.56 -10.26 27.78
CA ARG A 135 -4.51 -9.16 28.75
C ARG A 135 -5.56 -9.32 29.84
#